data_AF-A0A976PEG9-F1
#
_entry.id   AF-A0A976PEG9-F1
#
_cell.length_a   1.000
_cell.length_b   1.000
_cell.length_c   1.000
_cell.angle_alpha   90.00
_cell.angle_beta   90.00
_cell.angle_gamma   90.00
#
_symmetry.space_group_name_H-M   'P 1'
#
loop_
_entity.id
_entity.type
_entity.pdbx_description
1 polymer ?
#
loop_
_entity_poly.entity_id
_entity_poly.type
_entity_poly.pdbx_seq_one_letter_code
_entity_poly.pdbx_strand_id
1 'polypeptide(L)'
;MTLLLIYLAIAIGISFLCSVLEAVLLSTTPAYVEQLQASNSRSGKVLARIREQLDESISAILILNTFAHTMGAVGVGSQAVQIYGERWETLIAILLTLAILYFSEIIPKTLGATYWRRLAIPCAYIIGWLSRIV
;
A
#
# COMPACT_ATOMS: atom_id res chain seq x y z
N MET A 1 -16.77 14.43 -13.46
CA MET A 1 -16.58 14.35 -11.99
C MET A 1 -16.52 12.91 -11.49
N THR A 2 -17.47 12.04 -11.88
CA THR A 2 -17.52 10.64 -11.40
C THR A 2 -16.26 9.84 -11.70
N LEU A 3 -15.73 9.91 -12.94
CA LEU A 3 -14.49 9.21 -13.31
C LEU A 3 -13.27 9.69 -12.52
N LEU A 4 -13.17 11.00 -12.28
CA LEU A 4 -12.11 11.59 -11.45
C LEU A 4 -12.13 11.00 -10.04
N LEU A 5 -13.31 10.95 -9.41
CA LEU A 5 -13.47 10.39 -8.06
C LEU A 5 -13.15 8.89 -8.03
N ILE A 6 -13.54 8.14 -9.07
CA ILE A 6 -13.23 6.70 -9.16
C ILE A 6 -11.72 6.47 -9.28
N TYR A 7 -11.03 7.16 -10.19
CA TYR A 7 -9.58 7.03 -10.34
C TYR A 7 -8.86 7.44 -9.05
N LEU A 8 -9.29 8.53 -8.41
CA LEU A 8 -8.71 9.01 -7.16
C LEU A 8 -8.90 8.00 -6.02
N ALA A 9 -10.12 7.46 -5.86
CA ALA A 9 -10.44 6.51 -4.81
C ALA A 9 -9.68 5.19 -4.97
N ILE A 10 -9.56 4.68 -6.19
CA ILE A 10 -8.82 3.45 -6.48
C ILE A 10 -7.33 3.67 -6.22
N ALA A 11 -6.76 4.76 -6.73
CA ALA A 11 -5.35 5.07 -6.55
C ALA A 11 -4.98 5.18 -5.06
N ILE A 12 -5.70 6.02 -4.31
CA ILE A 12 -5.45 6.20 -2.88
C ILE A 12 -5.73 4.91 -2.12
N GLY A 13 -6.82 4.19 -2.43
CA GLY A 13 -7.18 2.97 -1.71
C GLY A 13 -6.15 1.86 -1.85
N ILE A 14 -5.69 1.59 -3.08
CA ILE A 14 -4.69 0.55 -3.35
C ILE A 14 -3.33 0.94 -2.77
N SER A 15 -2.88 2.17 -3.03
CA SER A 15 -1.59 2.65 -2.51
C SER A 15 -1.58 2.74 -0.97
N PHE A 16 -2.70 3.14 -0.35
CA PHE A 16 -2.88 3.09 1.11
C PHE A 16 -2.69 1.68 1.65
N LEU A 17 -3.36 0.70 1.02
CA LEU A 17 -3.21 -0.70 1.42
C LEU A 17 -1.75 -1.15 1.30
N CYS A 18 -1.09 -0.87 0.18
CA CYS A 18 0.32 -1.21 -0.03
C CYS A 18 1.23 -0.62 1.06
N SER A 19 1.07 0.67 1.38
CA SER A 19 1.82 1.35 2.43
C SER A 19 1.60 0.74 3.82
N VAL A 20 0.38 0.28 4.14
CA VAL A 20 0.10 -0.45 5.38
C VAL A 20 0.81 -1.81 5.37
N LEU A 21 0.71 -2.57 4.28
CA LEU A 21 1.36 -3.89 4.15
C LEU A 21 2.87 -3.78 4.33
N GLU A 22 3.50 -2.81 3.68
CA GLU A 22 4.94 -2.51 3.78
C GLU A 22 5.34 -2.23 5.23
N ALA A 23 4.65 -1.29 5.88
CA ALA A 23 4.97 -0.89 7.25
C ALA A 23 4.76 -2.03 8.26
N VAL A 24 3.71 -2.83 8.11
CA VAL A 24 3.45 -3.99 8.98
C VAL A 24 4.51 -5.07 8.80
N LEU A 25 4.91 -5.36 7.56
CA LEU A 25 5.92 -6.37 7.26
C LEU A 25 7.28 -5.98 7.87
N LEU A 26 7.68 -4.72 7.67
CA LEU A 26 8.93 -4.16 8.23
C LEU A 26 8.91 -4.05 9.76
N SER A 27 7.75 -3.73 10.35
CA SER A 27 7.63 -3.56 11.81
C SER A 27 7.49 -4.89 12.57
N THR A 28 7.17 -5.98 11.87
CA THR A 28 7.09 -7.29 12.50
C THR A 28 8.48 -7.70 13.00
N THR A 29 8.58 -8.24 14.21
CA THR A 29 9.85 -8.69 14.80
C THR A 29 10.06 -10.20 14.67
N PRO A 30 11.30 -10.73 14.58
CA PRO A 30 11.55 -12.17 14.52
C PRO A 30 10.97 -12.94 15.71
N ALA A 31 11.11 -12.41 16.94
CA ALA A 31 10.58 -13.03 18.16
C ALA A 31 9.05 -13.24 18.12
N TYR A 32 8.32 -12.31 17.51
CA TYR A 32 6.86 -12.46 17.33
C TYR A 32 6.52 -13.58 16.35
N VAL A 33 7.32 -13.74 15.29
CA VAL A 33 7.14 -14.83 14.31
C VAL A 33 7.41 -16.18 14.96
N GLU A 34 8.49 -16.30 15.71
CA GLU A 34 8.84 -17.52 16.47
C GLU A 34 7.74 -17.89 17.47
N GLN A 35 7.20 -16.90 18.20
CA GLN A 35 6.07 -17.11 19.11
C GLN A 35 4.83 -17.67 18.36
N LEU A 36 4.54 -17.14 17.18
CA LEU A 36 3.42 -17.61 16.34
C LEU A 36 3.67 -19.01 15.75
N GLN A 37 4.92 -19.36 15.46
CA GLN A 37 5.30 -20.69 15.00
C GLN A 37 5.25 -21.73 16.13
N ALA A 38 5.66 -21.36 17.35
CA ALA A 38 5.62 -22.23 18.54
C ALA A 38 4.20 -22.66 18.90
N SER A 39 3.20 -21.80 18.64
CA SER A 39 1.77 -22.15 18.76
C SER A 39 1.24 -23.03 17.62
N ASN A 40 2.12 -23.50 16.71
CA ASN A 40 1.84 -24.30 15.51
C ASN A 40 0.71 -23.73 14.63
N SER A 41 0.52 -22.40 14.68
CA SER A 41 -0.51 -21.71 13.91
C SER A 41 -0.16 -21.71 12.43
N ARG A 42 -1.14 -22.03 11.56
CA ARG A 42 -1.01 -21.88 10.11
C ARG A 42 -0.60 -20.46 9.73
N SER A 43 -1.11 -19.46 10.44
CA SER A 43 -0.78 -18.05 10.23
C SER A 43 0.68 -17.74 10.55
N GLY A 44 1.26 -18.39 11.56
CA GLY A 44 2.69 -18.24 11.89
C GLY A 44 3.60 -18.76 10.79
N LYS A 45 3.23 -19.87 10.14
CA LYS A 45 3.98 -20.41 9.00
C LYS A 45 3.93 -19.49 7.77
N VAL A 46 2.78 -18.86 7.50
CA VAL A 46 2.63 -17.90 6.40
C VAL A 46 3.47 -16.65 6.67
N LEU A 47 3.36 -16.08 7.87
CA LEU A 47 4.12 -14.88 8.26
C LEU A 47 5.63 -15.14 8.26
N ALA A 48 6.08 -16.33 8.66
CA ALA A 48 7.47 -16.72 8.57
C ALA A 48 7.98 -16.79 7.13
N ARG A 49 7.22 -17.44 6.23
CA ARG A 49 7.60 -17.57 4.82
C ARG A 49 7.79 -16.21 4.14
N ILE A 50 6.83 -15.31 4.27
CA ILE A 50 6.94 -13.98 3.63
C ILE A 50 8.07 -13.14 4.23
N ARG A 51 8.47 -13.42 5.49
CA ARG A 51 9.59 -12.75 6.13
C ARG A 51 10.93 -13.33 5.70
N GLU A 52 11.02 -14.64 5.48
CA GLU A 52 12.18 -15.27 4.86
C GLU A 52 12.40 -14.73 3.44
N GLN A 53 11.31 -14.45 2.72
CA GLN A 53 11.30 -13.83 1.40
C GLN A 53 11.01 -12.32 1.47
N LEU A 54 11.69 -11.61 2.37
CA LEU A 54 11.41 -10.19 2.64
C LEU A 54 11.57 -9.33 1.38
N ASP A 55 12.67 -9.51 0.64
CA ASP A 55 12.98 -8.72 -0.54
C ASP A 55 11.95 -8.91 -1.65
N GLU A 56 11.51 -10.15 -1.89
CA GLU A 56 10.47 -10.51 -2.86
C GLU A 56 9.11 -9.92 -2.45
N SER A 57 8.75 -10.07 -1.17
CA SER A 57 7.49 -9.57 -0.62
C SER A 57 7.41 -8.04 -0.68
N ILE A 58 8.48 -7.33 -0.30
CA ILE A 58 8.55 -5.87 -0.38
C ILE A 58 8.52 -5.41 -1.83
N SER A 59 9.26 -6.08 -2.72
CA SER A 59 9.29 -5.74 -4.15
C SER A 59 7.90 -5.83 -4.77
N ALA A 60 7.15 -6.89 -4.49
CA ALA A 60 5.79 -7.05 -4.97
C ALA A 60 4.86 -5.91 -4.49
N ILE A 61 4.97 -5.50 -3.22
CA ILE A 61 4.21 -4.38 -2.65
C ILE A 61 4.60 -3.06 -3.32
N LEU A 62 5.89 -2.78 -3.49
CA LEU A 62 6.39 -1.55 -4.10
C LEU A 62 6.00 -1.41 -5.57
N ILE A 63 6.02 -2.52 -6.32
CA ILE A 63 5.56 -2.55 -7.72
C ILE A 63 4.08 -2.19 -7.78
N LEU A 64 3.24 -2.84 -6.96
CA LEU A 64 1.81 -2.54 -6.92
C LEU A 64 1.54 -1.09 -6.51
N ASN A 65 2.28 -0.58 -5.53
CA ASN A 65 2.15 0.80 -5.07
C ASN A 65 2.51 1.80 -6.17
N THR A 66 3.62 1.57 -6.87
CA THR A 66 4.09 2.42 -7.97
C THR A 66 3.08 2.42 -9.12
N PHE A 67 2.54 1.25 -9.44
CA PHE A 67 1.51 1.10 -10.47
C PHE A 67 0.24 1.88 -10.11
N ALA A 68 -0.26 1.74 -8.89
CA ALA A 68 -1.44 2.45 -8.40
C ALA A 68 -1.22 3.98 -8.37
N HIS A 69 -0.06 4.43 -7.90
CA HIS A 69 0.30 5.86 -7.93
C HIS A 69 0.34 6.41 -9.36
N THR A 70 1.02 5.71 -10.27
CA THR A 70 1.21 6.18 -11.65
C THR A 70 -0.11 6.21 -12.41
N MET A 71 -0.88 5.12 -12.36
CA MET A 71 -2.20 5.05 -13.00
C MET A 71 -3.17 6.07 -12.40
N GLY A 72 -3.13 6.24 -11.08
CA GLY A 72 -3.92 7.23 -10.36
C GLY A 72 -3.62 8.65 -10.80
N ALA A 73 -2.34 9.03 -10.81
CA ALA A 73 -1.91 10.36 -11.21
C ALA A 73 -2.28 10.68 -12.66
N VAL A 74 -2.08 9.74 -13.59
CA VAL A 74 -2.45 9.90 -15.00
C VAL A 74 -3.97 10.00 -15.17
N GLY A 75 -4.73 9.10 -14.52
CA GLY A 75 -6.19 9.08 -14.60
C GLY A 75 -6.83 10.34 -14.01
N VAL A 76 -6.41 10.74 -12.81
CA VAL A 76 -6.93 11.96 -12.15
C VAL A 76 -6.46 13.22 -12.87
N GLY A 77 -5.21 13.27 -13.31
CA GLY A 77 -4.65 14.42 -14.05
C GLY A 77 -5.40 14.68 -15.36
N SER A 78 -5.60 13.63 -16.18
CA SER A 78 -6.33 13.76 -17.44
C SER A 78 -7.78 14.26 -17.25
N GLN A 79 -8.44 13.83 -16.18
CA GLN A 79 -9.79 14.29 -15.84
C GLN A 79 -9.78 15.72 -15.29
N ALA A 80 -8.78 16.08 -14.46
CA ALA A 80 -8.67 17.41 -13.89
C ALA A 80 -8.51 18.49 -14.97
N VAL A 81 -7.70 18.24 -16.01
CA VAL A 81 -7.52 19.16 -17.14
C VAL A 81 -8.84 19.38 -17.90
N GLN A 82 -9.60 18.32 -18.17
CA GLN A 82 -10.90 18.42 -18.87
C GLN A 82 -11.92 19.24 -18.10
N ILE A 83 -11.84 19.27 -16.77
CA ILE A 83 -12.85 19.87 -15.89
C ILE A 83 -12.50 21.32 -15.53
N TYR A 84 -11.24 21.57 -15.17
CA TYR A 84 -10.80 22.84 -14.59
C TYR A 84 -10.01 23.71 -15.57
N GLY A 85 -9.68 23.17 -16.75
CA GLY A 85 -8.92 23.84 -17.80
C GLY A 85 -7.41 23.95 -17.50
N GLU A 86 -6.62 24.14 -18.56
CA GLU A 86 -5.14 24.14 -18.50
C GLU A 86 -4.56 25.20 -17.55
N ARG A 87 -5.28 26.31 -17.33
CA ARG A 87 -4.85 27.42 -16.46
C ARG A 87 -4.62 26.98 -15.00
N TRP A 88 -5.38 25.99 -14.52
CA TRP A 88 -5.31 25.47 -13.14
C TRP A 88 -4.57 24.14 -13.03
N GLU A 89 -4.15 23.57 -14.17
CA GLU A 89 -3.53 22.24 -14.25
C GLU A 89 -2.35 22.08 -13.29
N THR A 90 -1.40 23.01 -13.33
CA THR A 90 -0.20 22.95 -12.49
C THR A 90 -0.53 23.00 -11.00
N LEU A 91 -1.45 23.87 -10.60
CA LEU A 91 -1.84 24.01 -9.20
C LEU A 91 -2.57 22.75 -8.71
N ILE A 92 -3.48 22.20 -9.52
CA ILE A 92 -4.20 20.97 -9.20
C ILE A 92 -3.23 19.79 -9.12
N ALA A 93 -2.27 19.66 -10.04
CA ALA A 93 -1.28 18.59 -10.03
C ALA A 93 -0.41 18.61 -8.75
N ILE A 94 0.06 19.79 -8.32
CA ILE A 94 0.85 19.93 -7.09
C ILE A 94 0.01 19.56 -5.87
N LEU A 95 -1.20 20.11 -5.76
CA LEU A 95 -2.09 19.85 -4.62
C LEU A 95 -2.47 18.37 -4.54
N LEU A 96 -2.78 17.77 -5.69
CA LEU A 96 -3.12 16.36 -5.80
C LEU A 96 -1.93 15.48 -5.38
N THR A 97 -0.72 15.80 -5.84
CA THR A 97 0.48 15.03 -5.49
C THR A 97 0.74 15.05 -3.98
N LEU A 98 0.62 16.22 -3.35
CA LEU A 98 0.74 16.35 -1.89
C LEU A 98 -0.34 15.55 -1.16
N ALA A 99 -1.59 15.63 -1.63
CA ALA A 99 -2.70 14.90 -1.03
C ALA A 99 -2.47 13.38 -1.13
N ILE A 100 -2.12 12.86 -2.31
CA ILE A 100 -1.84 11.44 -2.50
C ILE A 100 -0.66 11.00 -1.61
N LEU A 101 0.45 11.75 -1.58
CA LEU A 101 1.61 11.38 -0.75
C LEU A 101 1.26 11.33 0.74
N TYR A 102 0.52 12.32 1.24
CA TYR A 102 0.16 12.37 2.65
C TYR A 102 -0.85 11.28 3.04
N PHE A 103 -1.94 11.14 2.28
CA PHE A 103 -3.00 10.18 2.58
C PHE A 103 -2.63 8.75 2.24
N SER A 104 -1.81 8.53 1.22
CA SER A 104 -1.52 7.20 0.69
C SER A 104 -0.19 6.62 1.15
N GLU A 105 0.71 7.43 1.69
CA GLU A 105 2.02 6.96 2.13
C GLU A 105 2.31 7.29 3.60
N ILE A 106 2.27 8.56 4.00
CA ILE A 106 2.68 8.98 5.35
C ILE A 106 1.74 8.44 6.43
N ILE A 107 0.43 8.69 6.29
CA ILE A 107 -0.57 8.23 7.26
C ILE A 107 -0.60 6.69 7.34
N PRO A 108 -0.77 5.94 6.23
CA PRO A 108 -0.85 4.49 6.28
C PRO A 108 0.43 3.82 6.79
N LYS A 109 1.62 4.32 6.47
CA LYS A 109 2.87 3.79 7.05
C LYS A 109 2.89 3.97 8.58
N THR A 110 2.44 5.12 9.06
CA THR A 110 2.32 5.40 10.50
C THR A 110 1.32 4.44 11.17
N LEU A 111 0.17 4.22 10.55
CA LEU A 111 -0.86 3.30 11.06
C LEU A 111 -0.36 1.85 11.06
N GLY A 112 0.27 1.40 9.97
CA GLY A 112 0.81 0.06 9.85
C GLY A 112 1.90 -0.22 10.89
N ALA A 113 2.80 0.74 11.12
CA ALA A 113 3.84 0.64 12.14
C ALA A 113 3.29 0.71 13.57
N THR A 114 2.20 1.44 13.82
CA THR A 114 1.60 1.54 15.16
C THR A 114 0.80 0.29 15.51
N TYR A 115 0.04 -0.26 14.55
CA TYR A 115 -0.90 -1.37 14.77
C TYR A 115 -0.40 -2.72 14.23
N TRP A 116 0.92 -2.84 14.00
CA TRP A 116 1.53 -3.98 13.32
C TRP A 116 1.15 -5.33 13.93
N ARG A 117 1.07 -5.47 15.25
CA ARG A 117 0.71 -6.76 15.90
C ARG A 117 -0.66 -7.26 15.51
N ARG A 118 -1.65 -6.36 15.44
CA ARG A 118 -3.03 -6.71 15.08
C ARG A 118 -3.19 -6.95 13.58
N LEU A 119 -2.36 -6.27 12.78
CA LEU A 119 -2.38 -6.35 11.32
C LEU A 119 -1.47 -7.43 10.74
N ALA A 120 -0.50 -7.95 11.50
CA ALA A 120 0.51 -8.88 11.01
C ALA A 120 -0.09 -10.13 10.33
N ILE A 121 -1.12 -10.73 10.93
CA ILE A 121 -1.77 -11.92 10.37
C ILE A 121 -2.53 -11.61 9.08
N PRO A 122 -3.49 -10.64 9.04
CA PRO A 122 -4.19 -10.33 7.79
C PRO A 122 -3.23 -9.85 6.69
N CYS A 123 -2.24 -9.02 7.03
CA CYS A 123 -1.23 -8.58 6.08
C CYS A 123 -0.42 -9.76 5.54
N ALA A 124 -0.10 -10.76 6.37
CA ALA A 124 0.68 -11.91 5.90
C ALA A 124 -0.02 -12.71 4.79
N TYR A 125 -1.35 -12.87 4.88
CA TYR A 125 -2.13 -13.53 3.84
C TYR A 125 -2.22 -12.70 2.57
N ILE A 126 -2.41 -11.39 2.68
CA ILE A 126 -2.48 -10.48 1.53
C ILE A 126 -1.14 -10.47 0.79
N ILE A 127 -0.03 -10.33 1.52
CA ILE A 127 1.32 -10.32 0.96
C ILE A 127 1.64 -11.65 0.31
N GLY A 128 1.34 -12.78 0.98
CA GLY A 128 1.60 -14.10 0.41
C GLY A 128 0.73 -14.44 -0.80
N TRP A 129 -0.41 -13.77 -0.99
CA TRP A 129 -1.19 -13.85 -2.22
C TRP A 129 -0.59 -12.95 -3.30
N LEU A 130 -0.21 -11.72 -2.95
CA LEU A 130 0.41 -10.76 -3.85
C LEU A 130 1.73 -11.29 -4.43
N SER A 131 2.59 -11.88 -3.60
CA SER A 131 3.89 -12.44 -4.00
C SER A 131 3.79 -13.70 -4.87
N ARG A 132 2.60 -14.26 -5.08
CA ARG A 132 2.39 -15.36 -6.06
C ARG A 132 1.99 -14.86 -7.44
N ILE A 133 1.52 -13.62 -7.51
CA ILE A 133 0.97 -13.03 -8.73
C ILE A 133 2.06 -12.28 -9.50
N VAL A 134 2.94 -11.61 -8.76
CA VAL A 134 4.17 -10.99 -9.28
C VAL A 134 5.21 -12.07 -9.50
#